data_AF-A0A918G8P6-F1
#
_entry.id   AF-A0A918G8P6-F1
#
_cell.length_a   1.000
_cell.length_b   1.000
_cell.length_c   1.000
_cell.angle_alpha   90.00
_cell.angle_beta   90.00
_cell.angle_gamma   90.00
#
_symmetry.space_group_name_H-M   'P 1'
#
loop_
_entity.id
_entity.type
_entity.pdbx_description
1 polymer ?
#
loop_
_entity_poly.entity_id
_entity_poly.type
_entity_poly.pdbx_seq_one_letter_code
_entity_poly.pdbx_strand_id
1 'polypeptide(L)'
;MCLKAVTSSSDAPVAFPDWRQGIATMLLRESRASGRVSGPEQRITLAEAVRTYTINGAWQDFADGWKGSLEVGKVADLCVLGGDLLTADPHDIPDLPVVLTVLDGEIVHDLGTG
;
A
#
# COMPACT_ATOMS: atom_id res chain seq x y z
N MET A 1 18.19 -8.60 14.78
CA MET A 1 18.37 -9.05 13.38
C MET A 1 18.30 -7.81 12.49
N CYS A 2 19.37 -7.52 11.74
CA CYS A 2 19.35 -6.46 10.73
C CYS A 2 18.66 -7.03 9.48
N LEU A 3 17.32 -6.94 9.44
CA LEU A 3 16.54 -7.27 8.25
C LEU A 3 16.65 -6.08 7.31
N LYS A 4 17.14 -6.29 6.08
CA LYS A 4 17.05 -5.32 4.99
C LYS A 4 15.56 -5.10 4.69
N ALA A 5 14.95 -4.11 5.33
CA ALA A 5 13.58 -3.70 5.02
C ALA A 5 13.61 -2.84 3.75
N VAL A 6 12.77 -3.19 2.77
CA VAL A 6 12.51 -2.36 1.59
C VAL A 6 11.28 -1.52 1.90
N THR A 7 11.37 -0.21 1.69
CA THR A 7 10.26 0.74 1.85
C THR A 7 9.92 1.35 0.50
N SER A 8 8.62 1.58 0.28
CA SER A 8 8.12 2.23 -0.94
C SER A 8 7.66 3.65 -0.61
N SER A 9 7.89 4.57 -1.53
CA SER A 9 7.35 5.94 -1.50
C SER A 9 6.91 6.35 -2.90
N SER A 10 6.07 7.38 -3.00
CA SER A 10 5.59 7.91 -4.28
C SER A 10 6.46 9.03 -4.85
N ASP A 11 7.32 9.65 -4.03
CA ASP A 11 8.01 10.90 -4.37
C ASP A 11 7.05 12.09 -4.64
N ALA A 12 5.89 12.10 -3.97
CA ALA A 12 4.97 13.23 -4.01
C ALA A 12 5.62 14.51 -3.46
N PRO A 13 5.36 15.70 -4.06
CA PRO A 13 4.31 15.95 -5.06
C PRO A 13 4.74 15.75 -6.52
N VAL A 14 5.95 15.26 -6.81
CA VAL A 14 6.43 15.06 -8.19
C VAL A 14 5.60 13.99 -8.92
N ALA A 15 5.19 12.94 -8.20
CA ALA A 15 4.21 11.98 -8.68
C ALA A 15 2.96 11.94 -7.78
N PHE A 16 1.86 11.44 -8.35
CA PHE A 16 0.61 11.28 -7.62
C PHE A 16 0.72 10.16 -6.56
N PRO A 17 0.39 10.40 -5.28
CA PRO A 17 0.62 9.44 -4.19
C PRO A 17 -0.47 8.37 -4.09
N ASP A 18 -0.57 7.48 -5.09
CA ASP A 18 -1.46 6.31 -5.02
C ASP A 18 -0.67 5.02 -4.72
N TRP A 19 -0.80 4.52 -3.49
CA TRP A 19 -0.14 3.28 -3.06
C TRP A 19 -0.64 2.05 -3.82
N ARG A 20 -1.90 2.03 -4.29
CA ARG A 20 -2.46 0.92 -5.07
C ARG A 20 -1.73 0.81 -6.40
N GLN A 21 -1.44 1.95 -7.04
CA GLN A 21 -0.61 2.00 -8.25
C GLN A 21 0.83 1.51 -7.97
N GLY A 22 1.38 1.86 -6.81
CA GLY A 22 2.68 1.36 -6.37
C GLY A 22 2.71 -0.16 -6.23
N ILE A 23 1.70 -0.75 -5.58
CA ILE A 23 1.55 -2.21 -5.46
C ILE A 23 1.44 -2.84 -6.85
N ALA A 24 0.52 -2.37 -7.71
CA ALA A 24 0.38 -2.90 -9.07
C ALA A 24 1.71 -2.85 -9.84
N THR A 25 2.47 -1.76 -9.72
CA THR A 25 3.79 -1.61 -10.36
C THR A 25 4.81 -2.64 -9.85
N MET A 26 4.82 -2.92 -8.54
CA MET A 26 5.72 -3.90 -7.93
C MET A 26 5.39 -5.35 -8.35
N LEU A 27 4.11 -5.65 -8.55
CA LEU A 27 3.64 -6.98 -8.96
C LEU A 27 3.80 -7.20 -10.47
N LEU A 28 3.51 -6.18 -11.29
CA LEU A 28 3.50 -6.29 -12.74
C LEU A 28 4.87 -6.00 -13.37
N ARG A 29 5.63 -5.05 -12.79
CA ARG A 29 6.86 -4.49 -13.37
C ARG A 29 6.64 -3.94 -14.79
N GLU A 30 5.43 -3.46 -15.06
CA GLU A 30 4.97 -3.03 -16.37
C GLU A 30 4.84 -1.51 -16.46
N SER A 31 5.37 -0.92 -17.54
CA SER A 31 5.24 0.50 -17.80
C SER A 31 3.82 0.88 -18.19
N ARG A 32 3.15 1.73 -17.41
CA ARG A 32 1.82 2.26 -17.74
C ARG A 32 1.75 2.97 -19.11
N ALA A 33 2.85 3.59 -19.55
CA ALA A 33 2.88 4.33 -20.80
C ALA A 33 3.08 3.45 -22.04
N SER A 34 3.70 2.26 -21.89
CA SER A 34 4.15 1.45 -23.04
C SER A 34 3.77 -0.03 -22.97
N GLY A 35 3.25 -0.51 -21.85
CA GLY A 35 3.04 -1.95 -21.59
C GLY A 35 4.34 -2.75 -21.45
N ARG A 36 5.52 -2.09 -21.50
CA ARG A 36 6.80 -2.80 -21.43
C ARG A 36 7.07 -3.31 -20.02
N VAL A 37 7.18 -4.62 -19.87
CA VAL A 37 7.66 -5.28 -18.65
C VAL A 37 9.18 -5.13 -18.55
N SER A 38 9.67 -4.62 -17.41
CA SER A 38 11.10 -4.38 -17.17
C SER A 38 11.57 -5.08 -15.89
N GLY A 39 12.57 -5.96 -15.98
CA GLY A 39 13.06 -6.74 -14.83
C GLY A 39 11.97 -7.57 -14.15
N PRO A 40 11.31 -8.49 -14.87
CA PRO A 40 10.25 -9.35 -14.31
C PRO A 40 10.72 -10.21 -13.12
N GLU A 41 12.01 -10.54 -13.05
CA GLU A 41 12.63 -11.25 -11.94
C GLU A 41 12.70 -10.43 -10.64
N GLN A 42 12.45 -9.12 -10.72
CA GLN A 42 12.41 -8.20 -9.57
C GLN A 42 10.98 -8.00 -9.03
N ARG A 43 9.99 -8.72 -9.57
CA ARG A 43 8.64 -8.73 -9.01
C ARG A 43 8.67 -9.24 -7.58
N ILE A 44 7.87 -8.63 -6.72
CA ILE A 44 7.68 -9.07 -5.35
C ILE A 44 6.25 -9.56 -5.15
N THR A 45 6.04 -10.36 -4.12
CA THR A 45 4.72 -10.85 -3.74
C THR A 45 3.83 -9.69 -3.24
N LEU A 46 2.52 -9.89 -3.28
CA LEU A 46 1.56 -8.95 -2.69
C LEU A 46 1.86 -8.68 -1.21
N ALA A 47 2.20 -9.72 -0.44
CA ALA A 47 2.51 -9.58 0.98
C ALA A 47 3.76 -8.71 1.21
N GLU A 48 4.79 -8.84 0.37
CA GLU A 48 5.98 -7.98 0.42
C GLU A 48 5.62 -6.53 0.04
N ALA A 49 4.82 -6.34 -1.02
CA ALA A 49 4.39 -5.01 -1.47
C ALA A 49 3.51 -4.27 -0.44
N VAL A 50 2.62 -4.96 0.26
CA VAL A 50 1.84 -4.36 1.36
C VAL A 50 2.76 -3.96 2.50
N ARG A 51 3.74 -4.79 2.86
CA ARG A 51 4.70 -4.48 3.93
C ARG A 51 5.55 -3.25 3.62
N THR A 52 5.93 -3.02 2.36
CA THR A 52 6.77 -1.87 1.98
C THR A 52 6.06 -0.52 2.17
N TYR A 53 4.72 -0.49 2.11
CA TYR A 53 3.89 0.69 2.36
C TYR A 53 3.35 0.79 3.80
N THR A 54 3.53 -0.24 4.63
CA THR A 54 2.96 -0.30 5.98
C THR A 54 4.07 -0.42 7.03
N ILE A 55 4.35 -1.63 7.52
CA ILE A 55 5.23 -1.85 8.65
C ILE A 55 6.69 -1.49 8.35
N ASN A 56 7.16 -1.64 7.11
CA ASN A 56 8.55 -1.31 6.77
C ASN A 56 8.79 0.21 6.80
N GLY A 57 7.82 1.00 6.32
CA GLY A 57 7.86 2.46 6.43
C GLY A 57 7.78 2.92 7.88
N ALA A 58 6.88 2.33 8.67
CA ALA A 58 6.80 2.62 10.10
C ALA A 58 8.12 2.29 10.83
N TRP A 59 8.76 1.16 10.51
CA TRP A 59 10.06 0.80 11.07
C TRP A 59 11.17 1.77 10.67
N GLN A 60 11.20 2.19 9.40
CA GLN A 60 12.15 3.21 8.92
C GLN A 60 11.99 4.53 9.67
N ASP A 61 10.76 4.89 10.04
CA ASP A 61 10.42 6.08 10.84
C ASP A 61 10.67 5.89 12.36
N PHE A 62 11.14 4.72 12.81
CA PHE A 62 11.18 4.32 14.24
C PHE A 62 9.81 4.40 14.94
N ALA A 63 8.74 4.21 14.18
CA ALA A 63 7.35 4.34 14.59
C ALA A 63 6.60 3.00 14.54
N ASP A 64 7.28 1.87 14.34
CA ASP A 64 6.68 0.54 14.26
C ASP A 64 6.04 0.07 15.57
N GLY A 65 6.43 0.66 16.72
CA GLY A 65 5.72 0.48 17.99
C GLY A 65 4.37 1.22 18.08
N TRP A 66 4.11 2.17 17.18
CA TRP A 66 2.94 3.05 17.21
C TRP A 66 1.99 2.86 16.02
N LYS A 67 2.52 2.67 14.80
CA LYS A 67 1.75 2.56 13.55
C LYS A 67 2.27 1.44 12.63
N GLY A 68 1.60 1.22 11.50
CA GLY A 68 2.08 0.37 10.40
C GLY A 68 1.62 -1.09 10.42
N SER A 69 0.84 -1.52 11.43
CA SER A 69 0.16 -2.82 11.43
C SER A 69 -1.11 -2.80 12.29
N LEU A 70 -1.98 -3.77 12.07
CA LEU A 70 -3.23 -3.94 12.82
C LEU A 70 -3.00 -4.80 14.06
N GLU A 71 -2.62 -4.16 15.15
CA GLU A 71 -2.29 -4.82 16.43
C GLU A 71 -2.82 -4.00 17.60
N VAL A 72 -3.22 -4.67 18.69
CA VAL A 72 -3.70 -4.00 19.91
C VAL A 72 -2.60 -3.11 20.47
N GLY A 73 -2.94 -1.85 20.78
CA GLY A 73 -2.03 -0.85 21.34
C GLY A 73 -1.43 0.12 20.32
N LYS A 74 -1.65 -0.09 19.02
CA LYS A 74 -1.28 0.84 17.94
C LYS A 74 -2.40 1.82 17.61
N VAL A 75 -2.07 2.92 16.92
CA VAL A 75 -3.05 3.90 16.44
C VAL A 75 -4.04 3.27 15.46
N ALA A 76 -5.30 3.71 15.53
CA ALA A 76 -6.39 3.21 14.71
C ALA A 76 -6.41 3.88 13.32
N ASP A 77 -5.31 3.77 12.58
CA ASP A 77 -5.19 4.21 11.19
C ASP A 77 -5.53 3.05 10.25
N LEU A 78 -6.67 3.13 9.57
CA LEU A 78 -7.24 2.04 8.77
C LEU A 78 -7.65 2.53 7.39
N CYS A 79 -7.45 1.67 6.38
CA CYS A 79 -7.96 1.84 5.03
C CYS A 79 -8.73 0.57 4.65
N VAL A 80 -10.00 0.71 4.29
CA VAL A 80 -10.85 -0.40 3.85
C VAL A 80 -11.09 -0.28 2.36
N LEU A 81 -10.83 -1.37 1.65
CA LEU A 81 -11.11 -1.48 0.21
C LEU A 81 -12.49 -2.08 -0.02
N GLY A 82 -13.19 -1.62 -1.06
CA GLY A 82 -14.45 -2.20 -1.54
C GLY A 82 -14.28 -3.42 -2.44
N GLY A 83 -13.19 -4.17 -2.26
CA GLY A 83 -12.86 -5.39 -2.99
C GLY A 83 -11.73 -6.15 -2.31
N ASP A 84 -11.46 -7.36 -2.79
CA ASP A 84 -10.47 -8.25 -2.19
C ASP A 84 -9.10 -8.10 -2.87
N LEU A 85 -8.18 -7.42 -2.19
CA LEU A 85 -6.81 -7.23 -2.66
C LEU A 85 -6.04 -8.56 -2.81
N LEU A 86 -6.40 -9.60 -2.05
CA LEU A 86 -5.68 -10.89 -2.06
C LEU A 86 -5.98 -11.73 -3.31
N THR A 87 -7.11 -11.45 -3.98
CA THR A 87 -7.58 -12.20 -5.14
C THR A 87 -7.75 -11.36 -6.40
N ALA A 88 -7.66 -10.03 -6.30
CA ALA A 88 -7.72 -9.12 -7.44
C ALA A 88 -6.60 -9.41 -8.47
N ASP A 89 -6.93 -9.25 -9.75
CA ASP A 89 -5.91 -9.15 -10.79
C ASP A 89 -5.04 -7.92 -10.50
N PRO A 90 -3.70 -8.01 -10.55
CA PRO A 90 -2.83 -6.86 -10.31
C PRO A 90 -3.11 -5.65 -11.21
N HIS A 91 -3.70 -5.84 -12.40
CA HIS A 91 -4.13 -4.76 -13.27
C HIS A 91 -5.34 -3.98 -12.73
N ASP A 92 -6.19 -4.61 -11.91
CA ASP A 92 -7.41 -4.01 -11.36
C ASP A 92 -7.19 -3.34 -9.99
N ILE A 93 -6.07 -3.63 -9.32
CA ILE A 93 -5.72 -3.07 -7.99
C ILE A 93 -5.85 -1.54 -7.92
N PRO A 94 -5.37 -0.75 -8.92
CA PRO A 94 -5.51 0.72 -8.89
C PRO A 94 -6.95 1.21 -8.83
N ASP A 95 -7.90 0.43 -9.32
CA ASP A 95 -9.32 0.79 -9.41
C ASP A 95 -10.14 0.30 -8.21
N LEU A 96 -9.55 -0.50 -7.30
CA LEU A 96 -10.21 -0.92 -6.07
C LEU A 96 -10.58 0.31 -5.21
N PRO A 97 -11.88 0.56 -4.94
CA PRO A 97 -12.28 1.76 -4.23
C PRO A 97 -11.84 1.70 -2.77
N VAL A 98 -11.34 2.83 -2.25
CA VAL A 98 -11.19 3.01 -0.80
C VAL A 98 -12.55 3.44 -0.25
N VAL A 99 -13.22 2.55 0.47
CA VAL A 99 -14.59 2.75 0.96
C VAL A 99 -14.66 3.38 2.34
N LEU A 100 -13.60 3.24 3.14
CA LEU A 100 -13.48 3.84 4.46
C LEU A 100 -12.02 4.18 4.75
N THR A 101 -11.77 5.37 5.29
CA THR A 101 -10.48 5.73 5.91
C THR A 101 -10.73 6.19 7.33
N VAL A 102 -10.04 5.55 8.27
CA VAL A 102 -10.00 5.94 9.68
C VAL A 102 -8.61 6.50 9.97
N LEU A 103 -8.53 7.66 10.62
CA LEU A 103 -7.30 8.29 11.05
C LEU A 103 -7.42 8.60 12.54
N ASP A 104 -6.52 8.05 13.34
CA ASP A 104 -6.52 8.17 14.81
C ASP A 104 -7.89 7.81 15.44
N GLY A 105 -8.56 6.79 14.89
CA GLY A 105 -9.89 6.36 15.35
C GLY A 105 -11.07 7.17 14.80
N GLU A 106 -10.82 8.27 14.09
CA GLU A 106 -11.86 9.10 13.49
C GLU A 106 -12.07 8.75 12.01
N ILE A 107 -13.34 8.66 11.58
CA ILE A 107 -13.67 8.45 10.18
C ILE A 107 -13.43 9.75 9.41
N VAL A 108 -12.48 9.75 8.48
CA VAL A 108 -12.13 10.92 7.65
C VAL A 108 -12.59 10.78 6.20
N HIS A 109 -13.01 9.58 5.80
CA HIS A 109 -13.58 9.29 4.48
C HIS A 109 -14.49 8.07 4.59
N ASP A 110 -15.70 8.15 4.02
CA ASP A 110 -16.69 7.07 3.99
C ASP A 110 -17.51 7.17 2.69
N LEU A 111 -17.49 6.12 1.86
CA LEU A 111 -18.30 6.03 0.64
C LEU A 111 -19.67 5.36 0.87
N GLY A 112 -19.90 4.76 2.04
CA GLY A 112 -21.10 4.00 2.40
C GLY A 112 -22.14 4.79 3.21
N THR A 113 -21.79 5.96 3.75
CA THR A 113 -22.75 6.90 4.34
C THR A 113 -23.22 7.91 3.30
N GLY A 114 -24.27 7.53 2.56
CA GLY A 114 -25.17 8.46 1.87
C GLY A 114 -26.43 8.72 2.70
#